data_AF-A0A4R2C6M6-F1
#
_entry.id   AF-A0A4R2C6M6-F1
#
_cell.length_a   1.000
_cell.length_b   1.000
_cell.length_c   1.000
_cell.angle_alpha   90.00
_cell.angle_beta   90.00
_cell.angle_gamma   90.00
#
_symmetry.space_group_name_H-M   'P 1'
#
loop_
_entity.id
_entity.type
_entity.pdbx_description
1 polymer ?
#
loop_
_entity_poly.entity_id
_entity_poly.type
_entity_poly.pdbx_seq_one_letter_code
_entity_poly.pdbx_strand_id
1 'polypeptide(L)'
;MSNSENVLGTFLRDRRMRLDPATFGFQVGRRRTPGLRREEVAQRANISPTWYTWLEQGRGGAPSAHVLDRIATGLMLTEPERDHLHILAFGHPPETRYRQPEGITPRLQRVLDAMPLSPAIVRTATWDVVAWNAAATVILTDYAKLPKDRRNILRMMFSDERVRAAQDDWLSVARYVVGAFRADATRAGAGAEIQRLVDELSASSPEFKALWDDNEIAGFRDGIKRLHHPFLGPIELEFSTFAVEGRSDLNMMVYSPANPEVMEQFQTMISKACR
;
A
#
# COMPACT_ATOMS: atom_id res chain seq x y z
N MET A 1 23.03 -16.84 -29.08
CA MET A 1 22.85 -15.61 -28.30
C MET A 1 22.86 -16.00 -26.83
N SER A 2 23.80 -15.42 -26.08
CA SER A 2 24.13 -15.53 -24.65
C SER A 2 23.44 -16.60 -23.79
N ASN A 3 24.25 -17.48 -23.22
CA ASN A 3 23.94 -18.37 -22.11
C ASN A 3 23.54 -17.51 -20.88
N SER A 4 22.28 -17.13 -20.75
CA SER A 4 21.79 -16.57 -19.48
C SER A 4 21.93 -17.69 -18.46
N GLU A 5 22.91 -17.58 -17.56
CA GLU A 5 22.99 -18.44 -16.38
C GLU A 5 21.59 -18.57 -15.78
N ASN A 6 21.21 -19.79 -15.38
CA ASN A 6 19.91 -20.03 -14.76
C ASN A 6 19.88 -19.36 -13.37
N VAL A 7 19.76 -18.04 -13.35
CA VAL A 7 19.78 -17.19 -12.16
C VAL A 7 18.69 -17.59 -11.19
N LEU A 8 17.51 -17.97 -11.71
CA LEU A 8 16.39 -18.49 -10.92
C LEU A 8 16.77 -19.79 -10.20
N GLY A 9 17.30 -20.79 -10.91
CA GLY A 9 17.69 -22.05 -10.29
C GLY A 9 18.89 -21.91 -9.35
N THR A 10 19.84 -21.03 -9.65
CA THR A 10 20.94 -20.69 -8.75
C THR A 10 20.42 -20.08 -7.45
N PHE A 11 19.50 -19.12 -7.53
CA PHE A 11 18.86 -18.51 -6.37
C PHE A 11 18.08 -19.52 -5.53
N LEU A 12 17.24 -20.35 -6.16
CA LEU A 12 16.48 -21.40 -5.49
C LEU A 12 17.39 -22.41 -4.77
N ARG A 13 18.49 -22.80 -5.42
CA ARG A 13 19.49 -23.70 -4.83
C ARG A 13 20.14 -23.07 -3.60
N ASP A 14 20.58 -21.82 -3.69
CA ASP A 14 21.18 -21.09 -2.56
C ASP A 14 20.22 -20.98 -1.38
N ARG A 15 18.98 -20.53 -1.60
CA ARG A 15 17.96 -20.43 -0.53
C ARG A 15 17.69 -21.79 0.11
N ARG A 16 17.52 -22.84 -0.70
CA ARG A 16 17.30 -24.20 -0.23
C ARG A 16 18.44 -24.73 0.65
N MET A 17 19.69 -24.43 0.31
CA MET A 17 20.87 -24.93 1.03
C MET A 17 21.09 -24.27 2.39
N ARG A 18 20.50 -23.09 2.64
CA ARG A 18 20.61 -22.34 3.91
C ARG A 18 19.62 -22.76 4.98
N LEU A 19 18.56 -23.46 4.59
CA LEU A 19 17.49 -23.87 5.50
C LEU A 19 17.90 -25.10 6.32
N ASP A 20 17.69 -25.05 7.63
CA ASP A 20 17.88 -26.20 8.51
C ASP A 20 16.72 -27.21 8.34
N PRO A 21 16.98 -28.45 7.90
CA PRO A 21 15.93 -29.46 7.74
C PRO A 21 15.22 -29.82 9.04
N ALA A 22 15.89 -29.73 10.20
CA ALA A 22 15.31 -30.11 11.50
C ALA A 22 14.12 -29.21 11.85
N THR A 23 14.25 -27.91 11.57
CA THR A 23 13.20 -26.89 11.73
C THR A 23 11.90 -27.23 10.98
N PHE A 24 11.98 -28.08 9.94
CA PHE A 24 10.83 -28.50 9.14
C PHE A 24 10.38 -29.94 9.39
N GLY A 25 10.91 -30.58 10.44
CA GLY A 25 10.56 -31.96 10.81
C GLY A 25 11.21 -33.04 9.94
N PHE A 26 12.22 -32.69 9.13
CA PHE A 26 12.95 -33.66 8.33
C PHE A 26 14.08 -34.32 9.11
N GLN A 27 14.27 -35.62 8.89
CA GLN A 27 15.26 -36.44 9.58
C GLN A 27 16.69 -36.01 9.23
N VAL A 28 17.46 -35.56 10.22
CA VAL A 28 18.84 -35.03 10.05
C VAL A 28 19.90 -36.14 10.11
N GLY A 29 19.58 -37.36 9.66
CA GLY A 29 20.52 -38.48 9.61
C GLY A 29 21.73 -38.22 8.69
N ARG A 30 22.35 -39.27 8.14
CA ARG A 30 23.51 -39.07 7.24
C ARG A 30 23.09 -38.41 5.91
N ARG A 31 23.19 -37.07 5.82
CA ARG A 31 22.82 -36.27 4.64
C ARG A 31 24.07 -35.80 3.89
N ARG A 32 24.00 -35.78 2.56
CA ARG A 32 25.03 -35.13 1.71
C ARG A 32 24.74 -33.65 1.44
N THR A 33 23.48 -33.25 1.52
CA THR A 33 23.04 -31.86 1.35
C THR A 33 22.83 -31.24 2.73
N PRO A 34 23.51 -30.12 3.05
CA PRO A 34 23.41 -29.49 4.37
C PRO A 34 22.01 -28.92 4.64
N GLY A 35 21.41 -28.26 3.64
CA GLY A 35 20.03 -27.76 3.73
C GLY A 35 18.97 -28.75 3.24
N LEU A 36 17.81 -28.21 2.88
CA LEU A 36 16.70 -29.00 2.34
C LEU A 36 17.10 -29.68 1.02
N ARG A 37 16.59 -30.88 0.79
CA ARG A 37 16.71 -31.60 -0.48
C ARG A 37 15.64 -31.13 -1.47
N ARG A 38 15.78 -31.48 -2.75
CA ARG A 38 14.84 -31.05 -3.79
C ARG A 38 13.45 -31.63 -3.54
N GLU A 39 13.40 -32.89 -3.14
CA GLU A 39 12.17 -33.58 -2.77
C GLU A 39 11.50 -32.96 -1.54
N GLU A 40 12.27 -32.47 -0.57
CA GLU A 40 11.74 -31.84 0.65
C GLU A 40 11.14 -30.46 0.35
N VAL A 41 11.77 -29.67 -0.52
CA VAL A 41 11.18 -28.40 -1.00
C VAL A 41 9.94 -28.66 -1.84
N ALA A 42 10.00 -29.64 -2.74
CA ALA A 42 8.85 -30.02 -3.56
C ALA A 42 7.67 -30.47 -2.69
N GLN A 43 7.91 -31.26 -1.64
CA GLN A 43 6.89 -31.65 -0.67
C GLN A 43 6.29 -30.43 0.04
N ARG A 44 7.12 -29.51 0.55
CA ARG A 44 6.64 -28.30 1.25
C ARG A 44 5.87 -27.36 0.34
N ALA A 45 6.28 -27.24 -0.91
CA ALA A 45 5.59 -26.46 -1.92
C ALA A 45 4.41 -27.25 -2.55
N ASN A 46 4.23 -28.54 -2.23
CA ASN A 46 3.23 -29.48 -2.77
C ASN A 46 3.29 -29.61 -4.33
N ILE A 47 4.49 -29.59 -4.89
CA ILE A 47 4.76 -29.70 -6.34
C ILE A 47 5.53 -30.99 -6.66
N SER A 48 5.65 -31.32 -7.95
CA SER A 48 6.42 -32.49 -8.38
C SER A 48 7.93 -32.32 -8.08
N PRO A 49 8.59 -33.28 -7.41
CA PRO A 49 10.03 -33.28 -7.19
C PRO A 49 10.84 -33.23 -8.49
N THR A 50 10.36 -33.93 -9.51
CA THR A 50 10.99 -33.94 -10.85
C THR A 50 10.91 -32.56 -11.47
N TRP A 51 9.76 -31.90 -11.37
CA TRP A 51 9.58 -30.56 -11.93
C TRP A 51 10.42 -29.51 -11.19
N TYR A 52 10.47 -29.55 -9.86
CA TYR A 52 11.35 -28.65 -9.09
C TYR A 52 12.85 -28.88 -9.44
N THR A 53 13.24 -30.12 -9.70
CA THR A 53 14.59 -30.44 -10.17
C THR A 53 14.89 -29.82 -11.54
N TRP A 54 13.93 -29.87 -12.48
CA TRP A 54 14.08 -29.21 -13.77
C TRP A 54 14.17 -27.69 -13.64
N LEU A 55 13.34 -27.09 -12.78
CA LEU A 55 13.38 -25.65 -12.51
C LEU A 55 14.77 -25.20 -12.01
N GLU A 56 15.34 -25.90 -11.02
CA GLU A 56 16.70 -25.62 -10.54
C GLU A 56 17.78 -25.81 -11.63
N GLN A 57 17.52 -26.66 -12.62
CA GLN A 57 18.43 -26.94 -13.74
C GLN A 57 18.20 -26.03 -14.96
N GLY A 58 17.18 -25.18 -14.95
CA GLY A 58 16.86 -24.27 -16.05
C GLY A 58 16.14 -24.98 -17.18
N ARG A 59 15.40 -26.04 -16.86
CA ARG A 59 14.63 -26.88 -17.78
C ARG A 59 13.15 -26.83 -17.38
N GLY A 60 12.27 -27.26 -18.29
CA GLY A 60 10.86 -27.53 -17.93
C GLY A 60 9.89 -26.34 -18.08
N GLY A 61 10.26 -25.30 -18.83
CA GLY A 61 9.40 -24.15 -19.13
C GLY A 61 9.32 -23.13 -17.99
N ALA A 62 8.63 -22.01 -18.24
CA ALA A 62 8.42 -20.98 -17.24
C ALA A 62 7.44 -21.46 -16.15
N PRO A 63 7.76 -21.29 -14.86
CA PRO A 63 6.83 -21.61 -13.78
C PRO A 63 5.63 -20.65 -13.79
N SER A 64 4.48 -21.07 -13.27
CA SER A 64 3.38 -20.12 -13.02
C SER A 64 3.64 -19.31 -11.74
N ALA A 65 3.08 -18.10 -11.65
CA ALA A 65 3.22 -17.25 -10.47
C ALA A 65 2.73 -17.95 -9.18
N HIS A 66 1.63 -18.70 -9.29
CA HIS A 66 1.10 -19.50 -8.19
C HIS A 66 2.10 -20.57 -7.69
N VAL A 67 2.84 -21.21 -8.61
CA VAL A 67 3.86 -22.20 -8.23
C VAL A 67 5.06 -21.53 -7.57
N LEU A 68 5.49 -20.35 -8.05
CA LEU A 68 6.55 -19.59 -7.39
C LEU A 68 6.15 -19.15 -5.98
N ASP A 69 4.91 -18.70 -5.77
CA ASP A 69 4.43 -18.33 -4.43
C ASP A 69 4.45 -19.52 -3.46
N ARG A 70 4.11 -20.71 -3.95
CA ARG A 70 4.19 -21.95 -3.15
C ARG A 70 5.63 -22.33 -2.84
N ILE A 71 6.55 -22.13 -3.77
CA ILE A 71 7.99 -22.34 -3.54
C ILE A 71 8.52 -21.31 -2.52
N ALA A 72 8.17 -20.04 -2.67
CA ALA A 72 8.55 -18.98 -1.73
C ALA A 72 8.06 -19.31 -0.31
N THR A 73 6.81 -19.74 -0.17
CA THR A 73 6.23 -20.20 1.10
C THR A 73 6.95 -21.44 1.63
N GLY A 74 7.18 -22.43 0.77
CA GLY A 74 7.88 -23.66 1.13
C GLY A 74 9.32 -23.41 1.61
N LEU A 75 10.00 -22.42 1.04
CA LEU A 75 11.34 -22.00 1.42
C LEU A 75 11.36 -20.93 2.53
N MET A 76 10.20 -20.52 3.05
CA MET A 76 10.10 -19.44 4.06
C MET A 76 10.80 -18.16 3.61
N LEU A 77 10.73 -17.82 2.32
CA LEU A 77 11.33 -16.61 1.81
C LEU A 77 10.68 -15.39 2.47
N THR A 78 11.53 -14.43 2.83
CA THR A 78 11.09 -13.09 3.20
C THR A 78 10.43 -12.39 2.00
N GLU A 79 9.69 -11.33 2.25
CA GLU A 79 9.02 -10.57 1.19
C GLU A 79 10.00 -10.05 0.11
N PRO A 80 11.17 -9.46 0.45
CA PRO A 80 12.16 -9.07 -0.56
C PRO A 80 12.72 -10.26 -1.37
N GLU A 81 12.90 -11.42 -0.73
CA GLU A 81 13.36 -12.63 -1.42
C GLU A 81 12.31 -13.21 -2.36
N ARG A 82 11.03 -13.15 -1.97
CA ARG A 82 9.90 -13.50 -2.83
C ARG A 82 9.83 -12.55 -4.03
N ASP A 83 9.99 -11.25 -3.82
CA ASP A 83 9.97 -10.28 -4.92
C ASP A 83 11.12 -10.53 -5.89
N HIS A 84 12.32 -10.76 -5.35
CA HIS A 84 13.47 -11.14 -6.15
C HIS A 84 13.23 -12.43 -6.94
N LEU A 85 12.61 -13.45 -6.33
CA LEU A 85 12.26 -14.70 -7.01
C LEU A 85 11.37 -14.47 -8.24
N HIS A 86 10.34 -13.62 -8.12
CA HIS A 86 9.43 -13.29 -9.23
C HIS A 86 10.15 -12.45 -10.30
N ILE A 87 11.00 -11.50 -9.91
CA ILE A 87 11.81 -10.72 -10.87
C ILE A 87 12.73 -11.64 -11.67
N LEU A 88 13.37 -12.62 -11.04
CA LEU A 88 14.22 -13.59 -11.73
C LEU A 88 13.43 -14.49 -12.69
N ALA A 89 12.15 -14.76 -12.42
CA ALA A 89 11.32 -15.64 -13.22
C ALA A 89 10.54 -14.93 -14.34
N PHE A 90 10.05 -13.71 -14.09
CA PHE A 90 9.12 -12.99 -14.96
C PHE A 90 9.60 -11.59 -15.38
N GLY A 91 10.68 -11.09 -14.78
CA GLY A 91 11.17 -9.72 -15.02
C GLY A 91 10.39 -8.63 -14.28
N HIS A 92 9.44 -9.00 -13.41
CA HIS A 92 8.67 -8.07 -12.59
C HIS A 92 8.37 -8.68 -11.20
N PRO A 93 8.12 -7.86 -10.16
CA PRO A 93 7.69 -8.34 -8.84
C PRO A 93 6.32 -9.03 -8.92
N PRO A 94 5.93 -9.82 -7.90
CA PRO A 94 4.61 -10.42 -7.84
C PRO A 94 3.52 -9.34 -7.81
N GLU A 95 2.31 -9.71 -8.25
CA GLU A 95 1.14 -8.87 -8.03
C GLU A 95 0.95 -8.63 -6.52
N THR A 96 0.86 -7.35 -6.14
CA THR A 96 0.58 -6.93 -4.78
C THR A 96 -0.80 -7.43 -4.38
N ARG A 97 -0.90 -8.22 -3.32
CA ARG A 97 -2.18 -8.55 -2.69
C ARG A 97 -2.34 -7.69 -1.47
N TYR A 98 -3.32 -6.81 -1.48
CA TYR A 98 -3.62 -5.97 -0.32
C TYR A 98 -3.95 -6.83 0.91
N ARG A 99 -3.37 -6.44 2.03
CA ARG A 99 -3.77 -6.90 3.37
C ARG A 99 -4.12 -5.66 4.17
N GLN A 100 -5.21 -5.75 4.93
CA GLN A 100 -5.61 -4.64 5.78
C GLN A 100 -4.49 -4.33 6.77
N PRO A 101 -4.01 -3.07 6.84
CA PRO A 101 -2.93 -2.71 7.75
C PRO A 101 -3.38 -2.82 9.21
N GLU A 102 -2.56 -3.41 10.08
CA GLU A 102 -2.78 -3.39 11.54
C GLU A 102 -2.47 -2.00 12.16
N GLY A 103 -1.94 -1.08 11.35
CA GLY A 103 -1.55 0.27 11.73
C GLY A 103 -0.19 0.65 11.14
N ILE A 104 0.43 1.67 11.74
CA ILE A 104 1.77 2.13 11.37
C ILE A 104 2.80 1.76 12.43
N THR A 105 4.08 1.76 12.05
CA THR A 105 5.16 1.57 13.02
C THR A 105 5.33 2.82 13.89
N PRO A 106 5.79 2.70 15.16
CA PRO A 106 6.12 3.86 15.98
C PRO A 106 7.18 4.78 15.36
N ARG A 107 8.06 4.23 14.51
CA ARG A 107 9.05 5.03 13.76
C ARG A 107 8.37 5.93 12.73
N LEU A 108 7.37 5.42 12.01
CA LEU A 108 6.63 6.23 11.03
C LEU A 108 5.80 7.33 11.73
N GLN A 109 5.20 7.05 12.90
CA GLN A 109 4.48 8.09 13.65
C GLN A 109 5.42 9.24 14.03
N ARG A 110 6.64 8.95 14.50
CA ARG A 110 7.64 9.98 14.81
C ARG A 110 8.02 10.85 13.61
N VAL A 111 7.96 10.31 12.39
CA VAL A 111 8.18 11.12 11.17
C VAL A 111 7.05 12.12 10.98
N LEU A 112 5.78 11.71 11.18
CA LEU A 112 4.63 12.62 11.13
C LEU A 112 4.75 13.71 12.20
N ASP A 113 5.12 13.33 13.42
CA ASP A 113 5.23 14.25 14.56
C ASP A 113 6.41 15.23 14.40
N ALA A 114 7.43 14.88 13.61
CA ALA A 114 8.55 15.76 13.27
C ALA A 114 8.17 16.86 12.27
N MET A 115 6.93 16.88 11.77
CA MET A 115 6.39 17.92 10.89
C MET A 115 5.31 18.74 11.62
N PRO A 116 5.65 19.52 12.66
CA PRO A 116 4.67 20.16 13.52
C PRO A 116 3.81 21.21 12.81
N LEU A 117 4.30 21.78 11.70
CA LEU A 117 3.61 22.84 10.96
C LEU A 117 2.99 22.38 9.64
N SER A 118 3.25 21.14 9.24
CA SER A 118 2.73 20.56 7.99
C SER A 118 1.75 19.45 8.36
N PRO A 119 0.44 19.63 8.11
CA PRO A 119 -0.52 18.56 8.27
C PRO A 119 -0.06 17.32 7.52
N ALA A 120 0.00 16.19 8.21
CA ALA A 120 0.42 14.93 7.61
C ALA A 120 -0.49 13.80 8.06
N ILE A 121 -0.87 12.95 7.11
CA ILE A 121 -1.66 11.75 7.34
C ILE A 121 -1.00 10.55 6.66
N VAL A 122 -1.26 9.35 7.18
CA VAL A 122 -0.99 8.10 6.49
C VAL A 122 -2.32 7.43 6.19
N ARG A 123 -2.49 7.01 4.93
CA ARG A 123 -3.67 6.30 4.47
C ARG A 123 -3.31 4.96 3.84
N THR A 124 -4.25 4.02 3.89
CA THR A 124 -4.13 2.72 3.23
C THR A 124 -4.38 2.83 1.73
N ALA A 125 -4.18 1.74 0.99
CA ALA A 125 -4.59 1.63 -0.42
C ALA A 125 -6.11 1.82 -0.62
N THR A 126 -6.93 1.45 0.37
CA THR A 126 -8.39 1.73 0.40
C THR A 126 -8.73 3.15 0.85
N TRP A 127 -7.72 3.99 1.08
CA TRP A 127 -7.83 5.37 1.55
C TRP A 127 -8.43 5.52 2.97
N ASP A 128 -8.27 4.49 3.80
CA ASP A 128 -8.52 4.59 5.24
C ASP A 128 -7.37 5.33 5.90
N VAL A 129 -7.65 6.37 6.66
CA VAL A 129 -6.65 7.13 7.43
C VAL A 129 -6.30 6.35 8.69
N VAL A 130 -5.04 5.92 8.76
CA VAL A 130 -4.52 5.05 9.83
C VAL A 130 -3.58 5.76 10.80
N ALA A 131 -3.08 6.94 10.43
CA ALA A 131 -2.28 7.80 11.31
C ALA A 131 -2.31 9.26 10.85
N TRP A 132 -2.01 10.18 11.76
CA TRP A 132 -1.96 11.62 11.53
C TRP A 132 -1.10 12.32 12.59
N ASN A 133 -0.64 13.53 12.31
CA ASN A 133 0.00 14.40 13.31
C ASN A 133 -0.97 15.44 13.87
N ALA A 134 -0.53 16.20 14.87
CA ALA A 134 -1.32 17.25 15.52
C ALA A 134 -1.78 18.34 14.52
N ALA A 135 -0.93 18.72 13.56
CA ALA A 135 -1.28 19.70 12.54
C ALA A 135 -2.46 19.24 11.66
N ALA A 136 -2.52 17.94 11.32
CA ALA A 136 -3.67 17.37 10.60
C ALA A 136 -4.97 17.41 11.40
N THR A 137 -4.93 17.23 12.72
CA THR A 137 -6.10 17.39 13.59
C THR A 137 -6.65 18.82 13.54
N VAL A 138 -5.76 19.82 13.51
CA VAL A 138 -6.12 21.24 13.55
C VAL A 138 -6.65 21.73 12.21
N ILE A 139 -5.96 21.39 11.12
CA ILE A 139 -6.21 21.96 9.80
C ILE A 139 -7.20 21.13 8.96
N LEU A 140 -7.16 19.80 9.09
CA LEU A 140 -7.97 18.91 8.27
C LEU A 140 -9.18 18.41 9.04
N THR A 141 -8.96 17.45 9.93
CA THR A 141 -10.03 16.74 10.64
C THR A 141 -9.44 16.06 11.86
N ASP A 142 -10.16 16.13 12.97
CA ASP A 142 -9.83 15.35 14.17
C ASP A 142 -10.28 13.89 13.98
N TYR A 143 -9.44 13.10 13.31
CA TYR A 143 -9.71 11.69 13.04
C TYR A 143 -9.89 10.85 14.32
N ALA A 144 -9.37 11.31 15.47
CA ALA A 144 -9.54 10.61 16.74
C ALA A 144 -11.01 10.58 17.19
N LYS A 145 -11.78 11.64 16.85
CA LYS A 145 -13.21 11.75 17.16
C LYS A 145 -14.11 10.93 16.23
N LEU A 146 -13.57 10.41 15.12
CA LEU A 146 -14.32 9.58 14.19
C LEU A 146 -14.19 8.09 14.54
N PRO A 147 -15.27 7.29 14.44
CA PRO A 147 -15.18 5.83 14.44
C PRO A 147 -14.20 5.33 13.36
N LYS A 148 -13.48 4.22 13.63
CA LYS A 148 -12.41 3.73 12.72
C LYS A 148 -12.91 3.47 11.30
N ASP A 149 -14.09 2.89 11.15
CA ASP A 149 -14.77 2.59 9.89
C ASP A 149 -15.19 3.86 9.11
N ARG A 150 -15.30 5.00 9.80
CA ARG A 150 -15.63 6.30 9.19
C ARG A 150 -14.41 7.12 8.78
N ARG A 151 -13.19 6.70 9.13
CA ARG A 151 -11.93 7.39 8.78
C ARG A 151 -11.49 7.10 7.34
N ASN A 152 -12.43 6.97 6.40
CA ASN A 152 -12.13 6.74 5.00
C ASN A 152 -12.36 8.04 4.21
N ILE A 153 -11.38 8.45 3.39
CA ILE A 153 -11.45 9.72 2.66
C ILE A 153 -12.67 9.78 1.73
N LEU A 154 -13.02 8.67 1.06
CA LEU A 154 -14.20 8.63 0.20
C LEU A 154 -15.49 8.66 1.02
N ARG A 155 -15.59 7.86 2.09
CA ARG A 155 -16.77 7.90 2.97
C ARG A 155 -17.02 9.30 3.52
N MET A 156 -15.97 9.99 3.97
CA MET A 156 -16.09 11.38 4.41
C MET A 156 -16.56 12.30 3.28
N MET A 157 -15.95 12.21 2.09
CA MET A 157 -16.28 13.06 0.94
C MET A 157 -17.75 12.93 0.48
N PHE A 158 -18.29 11.71 0.52
CA PHE A 158 -19.60 11.39 -0.05
C PHE A 158 -20.71 11.19 0.99
N SER A 159 -20.40 11.11 2.29
CA SER A 159 -21.39 10.92 3.36
C SER A 159 -21.40 12.02 4.43
N ASP A 160 -20.37 12.87 4.53
CA ASP A 160 -20.33 13.96 5.52
C ASP A 160 -20.60 15.31 4.85
N GLU A 161 -21.77 15.89 5.14
CA GLU A 161 -22.18 17.20 4.61
C GLU A 161 -21.21 18.32 4.98
N ARG A 162 -20.52 18.24 6.13
CA ARG A 162 -19.54 19.26 6.54
C ARG A 162 -18.29 19.18 5.67
N VAL A 163 -17.84 17.97 5.35
CA VAL A 163 -16.69 17.75 4.46
C VAL A 163 -17.02 18.22 3.05
N ARG A 164 -18.25 17.95 2.58
CA ARG A 164 -18.77 18.43 1.30
C ARG A 164 -18.81 19.96 1.25
N ALA A 165 -19.39 20.61 2.27
CA ALA A 165 -19.48 22.07 2.36
C ALA A 165 -18.12 22.77 2.50
N ALA A 166 -17.10 22.08 3.01
CA ALA A 166 -15.75 22.62 3.11
C ALA A 166 -15.00 22.64 1.75
N GLN A 167 -15.51 21.98 0.69
CA GLN A 167 -14.88 22.02 -0.63
C GLN A 167 -15.42 23.20 -1.44
N ASP A 168 -14.52 23.94 -2.10
CA ASP A 168 -14.90 25.09 -2.95
C ASP A 168 -15.66 24.64 -4.21
N ASP A 169 -15.08 23.70 -4.96
CA ASP A 169 -15.74 22.98 -6.05
C ASP A 169 -15.78 21.49 -5.71
N TRP A 170 -16.77 21.09 -4.91
CA TRP A 170 -16.91 19.72 -4.47
C TRP A 170 -16.97 18.72 -5.62
N LEU A 171 -17.65 19.03 -6.72
CA LEU A 171 -17.84 18.08 -7.82
C LEU A 171 -16.52 17.82 -8.55
N SER A 172 -15.73 18.87 -8.83
CA SER A 172 -14.41 18.70 -9.43
C SER A 172 -13.45 17.95 -8.51
N VAL A 173 -13.47 18.24 -7.20
CA VAL A 173 -12.66 17.52 -6.21
C VAL A 173 -13.09 16.05 -6.11
N ALA A 174 -14.39 15.77 -6.08
CA ALA A 174 -14.94 14.42 -6.02
C ALA A 174 -14.55 13.60 -7.26
N ARG A 175 -14.64 14.20 -8.46
CA ARG A 175 -14.20 13.56 -9.72
C ARG A 175 -12.72 13.21 -9.68
N TYR A 176 -11.87 14.15 -9.28
CA TYR A 176 -10.43 13.91 -9.13
C TYR A 176 -10.15 12.78 -8.13
N VAL A 177 -10.77 12.84 -6.95
CA VAL A 177 -10.58 11.87 -5.87
C VAL A 177 -11.01 10.45 -6.30
N VAL A 178 -12.14 10.32 -6.99
CA VAL A 178 -12.63 9.04 -7.52
C VAL A 178 -11.67 8.48 -8.58
N GLY A 179 -11.25 9.31 -9.53
CA GLY A 179 -10.32 8.89 -10.58
C GLY A 179 -8.94 8.49 -10.04
N ALA A 180 -8.45 9.19 -9.02
CA ALA A 180 -7.18 8.88 -8.40
C ALA A 180 -7.26 7.64 -7.49
N PHE A 181 -8.38 7.45 -6.78
CA PHE A 181 -8.64 6.23 -6.03
C PHE A 181 -8.63 5.00 -6.94
N ARG A 182 -9.25 5.07 -8.13
CA ARG A 182 -9.25 4.00 -9.14
C ARG A 182 -7.83 3.62 -9.61
N ALA A 183 -6.96 4.61 -9.80
CA ALA A 183 -5.57 4.37 -10.18
C ALA A 183 -4.77 3.68 -9.06
N ASP A 184 -4.91 4.17 -7.82
CA ASP A 184 -4.27 3.59 -6.63
C ASP A 184 -4.76 2.17 -6.36
N ALA A 185 -6.07 1.96 -6.55
CA ALA A 185 -6.76 0.71 -6.41
C ALA A 185 -6.16 -0.41 -7.28
N THR A 186 -5.97 -0.08 -8.56
CA THR A 186 -5.38 -0.98 -9.55
C THR A 186 -3.93 -1.31 -9.20
N ARG A 187 -3.16 -0.32 -8.75
CA ARG A 187 -1.74 -0.48 -8.37
C ARG A 187 -1.55 -1.36 -7.13
N ALA A 188 -2.47 -1.30 -6.16
CA ALA A 188 -2.37 -2.03 -4.91
C ALA A 188 -2.92 -3.47 -4.96
N GLY A 189 -3.59 -3.86 -6.06
CA GLY A 189 -4.23 -5.17 -6.21
C GLY A 189 -5.28 -5.48 -5.12
N ALA A 190 -5.93 -4.44 -4.57
CA ALA A 190 -6.89 -4.55 -3.47
C ALA A 190 -8.34 -4.83 -3.96
N GLY A 191 -8.49 -5.58 -5.06
CA GLY A 191 -9.73 -5.61 -5.85
C GLY A 191 -10.99 -5.94 -5.04
N ALA A 192 -10.92 -6.90 -4.12
CA ALA A 192 -12.08 -7.32 -3.33
C ALA A 192 -12.48 -6.29 -2.25
N GLU A 193 -11.50 -5.70 -1.56
CA GLU A 193 -11.73 -4.64 -0.57
C GLU A 193 -12.28 -3.36 -1.23
N ILE A 194 -11.73 -3.01 -2.39
CA ILE A 194 -12.18 -1.86 -3.17
C ILE A 194 -13.59 -2.09 -3.69
N GLN A 195 -13.89 -3.27 -4.25
CA GLN A 195 -15.23 -3.54 -4.77
C GLN A 195 -16.28 -3.39 -3.67
N ARG A 196 -16.00 -3.89 -2.46
CA ARG A 196 -16.90 -3.69 -1.31
C ARG A 196 -17.12 -2.22 -0.98
N LEU A 197 -16.06 -1.40 -0.97
CA LEU A 197 -16.17 0.04 -0.72
C LEU A 197 -16.95 0.75 -1.84
N VAL A 198 -16.70 0.38 -3.09
CA VAL A 198 -17.40 0.91 -4.26
C VAL A 198 -18.88 0.57 -4.22
N ASP A 199 -19.24 -0.68 -3.89
CA ASP A 199 -20.62 -1.13 -3.77
C ASP A 199 -21.35 -0.36 -2.65
N GLU A 200 -20.70 -0.22 -1.48
CA GLU A 200 -21.21 0.56 -0.36
C GLU A 200 -21.48 2.01 -0.77
N LEU A 201 -20.48 2.70 -1.32
CA LEU A 201 -20.58 4.12 -1.68
C LEU A 201 -21.56 4.37 -2.84
N SER A 202 -21.61 3.46 -3.81
CA SER A 202 -22.55 3.54 -4.94
C SER A 202 -24.00 3.35 -4.48
N ALA A 203 -24.23 2.56 -3.44
CA ALA A 203 -25.55 2.40 -2.84
C ALA A 203 -25.98 3.63 -2.02
N SER A 204 -25.04 4.33 -1.40
CA SER A 204 -25.33 5.49 -0.54
C SER A 204 -25.26 6.86 -1.22
N SER A 205 -24.55 7.00 -2.35
CA SER A 205 -24.39 8.26 -3.07
C SER A 205 -24.58 8.09 -4.58
N PRO A 206 -25.67 8.63 -5.16
CA PRO A 206 -25.87 8.67 -6.60
C PRO A 206 -24.74 9.39 -7.34
N GLU A 207 -24.17 10.44 -6.74
CA GLU A 207 -23.04 11.16 -7.32
C GLU A 207 -21.77 10.32 -7.36
N PHE A 208 -21.46 9.56 -6.29
CA PHE A 208 -20.34 8.61 -6.32
C PHE A 208 -20.54 7.59 -7.42
N LYS A 209 -21.74 7.02 -7.52
CA LYS A 209 -22.07 6.03 -8.56
C LYS A 209 -21.83 6.58 -9.97
N ALA A 210 -22.32 7.79 -10.25
CA ALA A 210 -22.12 8.43 -11.55
C ALA A 210 -20.64 8.66 -11.85
N LEU A 211 -19.88 9.22 -10.91
CA LEU A 211 -18.44 9.46 -11.08
C LEU A 211 -17.64 8.17 -11.23
N TRP A 212 -18.05 7.09 -10.55
CA TRP A 212 -17.43 5.79 -10.71
C TRP A 212 -17.72 5.20 -12.09
N ASP A 213 -18.98 5.24 -12.54
CA ASP A 213 -19.40 4.70 -13.83
C ASP A 213 -18.78 5.46 -15.04
N ASP A 214 -18.44 6.75 -14.87
CA ASP A 214 -17.72 7.55 -15.87
C ASP A 214 -16.31 6.99 -16.19
N ASN A 215 -15.76 6.10 -15.34
CA ASN A 215 -14.47 5.41 -15.53
C ASN A 215 -13.26 6.34 -15.79
N GLU A 216 -13.34 7.60 -15.38
CA GLU A 216 -12.20 8.51 -15.47
C GLU A 216 -11.03 8.02 -14.61
N ILE A 217 -9.83 8.06 -15.18
CA ILE A 217 -8.58 7.76 -14.47
C ILE A 217 -7.80 9.07 -14.36
N ALA A 218 -7.64 9.54 -13.13
CA ALA A 218 -6.77 10.67 -12.82
C ALA A 218 -5.48 10.12 -12.20
N GLY A 219 -4.32 10.56 -12.69
CA GLY A 219 -3.06 10.27 -12.03
C GLY A 219 -2.96 11.05 -10.73
N PHE A 220 -2.74 10.37 -9.60
CA PHE A 220 -2.39 11.04 -8.35
C PHE A 220 -1.00 11.67 -8.51
N ARG A 221 -0.95 12.98 -8.75
CA ARG A 221 0.26 13.79 -8.73
C ARG A 221 -0.02 15.05 -7.94
N ASP A 222 1.03 15.58 -7.31
CA ASP A 222 1.04 16.76 -6.45
C ASP A 222 0.04 17.81 -6.95
N GLY A 223 -0.73 18.37 -6.02
CA GLY A 223 -1.86 19.21 -6.38
C GLY A 223 -2.22 20.20 -5.30
N ILE A 224 -3.14 21.10 -5.64
CA ILE A 224 -3.66 22.11 -4.72
C ILE A 224 -5.02 21.64 -4.22
N LYS A 225 -5.14 21.56 -2.91
CA LYS A 225 -6.38 21.32 -2.18
C LYS A 225 -6.92 22.66 -1.68
N ARG A 226 -8.11 23.04 -2.15
CA ARG A 226 -8.82 24.25 -1.72
C ARG A 226 -9.87 23.87 -0.67
N LEU A 227 -9.85 24.54 0.48
CA LEU A 227 -10.76 24.27 1.59
C LEU A 227 -11.31 25.56 2.18
N HIS A 228 -12.57 25.52 2.59
CA HIS A 228 -13.17 26.52 3.47
C HIS A 228 -12.98 26.07 4.93
N HIS A 229 -11.89 26.51 5.54
CA HIS A 229 -11.57 26.18 6.92
C HIS A 229 -12.42 27.02 7.89
N PRO A 230 -13.06 26.42 8.92
CA PRO A 230 -14.00 27.13 9.81
C PRO A 230 -13.46 28.40 10.47
N PHE A 231 -12.14 28.47 10.68
CA PHE A 231 -11.48 29.59 11.36
C PHE A 231 -10.55 30.41 10.47
N LEU A 232 -10.09 29.86 9.34
CA LEU A 232 -9.15 30.54 8.43
C LEU A 232 -9.84 31.05 7.17
N GLY A 233 -11.10 30.67 6.93
CA GLY A 233 -11.77 30.93 5.66
C GLY A 233 -11.17 30.10 4.53
N PRO A 234 -11.18 30.60 3.29
CA PRO A 234 -10.62 29.88 2.14
C PRO A 234 -9.10 29.74 2.27
N ILE A 235 -8.61 28.51 2.23
CA ILE A 235 -7.19 28.17 2.26
C ILE A 235 -6.83 27.27 1.07
N GLU A 236 -5.60 27.44 0.59
CA GLU A 236 -5.01 26.58 -0.45
C GLU A 236 -3.83 25.81 0.13
N LEU A 237 -3.86 24.50 -0.06
CA LEU A 237 -2.84 23.57 0.41
C LEU A 237 -2.27 22.77 -0.74
N GLU A 238 -0.99 22.95 -1.01
CA GLU A 238 -0.24 21.99 -1.81
C GLU A 238 -0.16 20.67 -1.04
N PHE A 239 -0.33 19.55 -1.72
CA PHE A 239 -0.11 18.25 -1.12
C PHE A 239 0.88 17.42 -1.94
N SER A 240 1.72 16.68 -1.24
CA SER A 240 2.62 15.68 -1.79
C SER A 240 2.33 14.32 -1.22
N THR A 241 2.53 13.28 -2.01
CA THR A 241 2.33 11.89 -1.58
C THR A 241 3.61 11.07 -1.69
N PHE A 242 3.89 10.34 -0.61
CA PHE A 242 5.08 9.56 -0.42
C PHE A 242 4.70 8.10 -0.18
N ALA A 243 5.23 7.19 -0.99
CA ALA A 243 5.13 5.77 -0.71
C ALA A 243 5.94 5.41 0.54
N VAL A 244 5.41 4.52 1.38
CA VAL A 244 6.16 4.00 2.54
C VAL A 244 6.89 2.73 2.12
N GLU A 245 8.22 2.80 2.04
CA GLU A 245 9.04 1.65 1.68
C GLU A 245 8.83 0.48 2.65
N GLY A 246 8.68 -0.73 2.10
CA GLY A 246 8.34 -1.94 2.86
C GLY A 246 6.90 -2.02 3.36
N ARG A 247 6.06 -1.03 3.03
CA ARG A 247 4.62 -0.97 3.34
C ARG A 247 3.86 -0.43 2.12
N SER A 248 3.81 -1.21 1.06
CA SER A 248 3.12 -0.87 -0.20
C SER A 248 1.61 -0.64 -0.02
N ASP A 249 1.07 -1.09 1.11
CA ASP A 249 -0.28 -0.85 1.59
C ASP A 249 -0.51 0.59 2.10
N LEU A 250 0.55 1.38 2.32
CA LEU A 250 0.50 2.71 2.94
C LEU A 250 1.05 3.82 2.03
N ASN A 251 0.38 4.97 2.07
CA ASN A 251 0.87 6.22 1.48
C ASN A 251 0.77 7.34 2.52
N MET A 252 1.84 8.11 2.66
CA MET A 252 1.87 9.32 3.48
C MET A 252 1.53 10.52 2.61
N MET A 253 0.62 11.36 3.08
CA MET A 253 0.30 12.65 2.47
C MET A 253 0.77 13.76 3.39
N VAL A 254 1.47 14.74 2.82
CA VAL A 254 1.91 15.95 3.53
C VAL A 254 1.31 17.15 2.84
N TYR A 255 0.76 18.08 3.61
CA TYR A 255 0.16 19.31 3.12
C TYR A 255 0.98 20.53 3.54
N SER A 256 1.13 21.47 2.63
CA SER A 256 1.84 22.74 2.81
C SER A 256 0.97 23.90 2.33
N PRO A 257 0.88 24.99 3.09
CA PRO A 257 0.25 26.24 2.62
C PRO A 257 0.82 26.69 1.27
N ALA A 258 -0.05 26.96 0.30
CA ALA A 258 0.36 27.38 -1.04
C ALA A 258 0.88 28.83 -1.10
N ASN A 259 0.65 29.62 -0.05
CA ASN A 259 1.14 31.00 0.03
C ASN A 259 1.62 31.37 1.45
N PRO A 260 2.47 32.43 1.58
CA PRO A 260 3.04 32.83 2.87
C PRO A 260 2.02 33.32 3.91
N GLU A 261 0.91 33.92 3.48
CA GLU A 261 -0.12 34.43 4.38
C GLU A 261 -0.83 33.29 5.12
N VAL A 262 -1.23 32.24 4.40
CA VAL A 262 -1.81 31.02 4.97
C VAL A 262 -0.80 30.31 5.89
N MET A 263 0.50 30.37 5.57
CA MET A 263 1.56 29.80 6.42
C MET A 263 1.64 30.46 7.81
N GLU A 264 1.59 31.79 7.88
CA GLU A 264 1.63 32.51 9.17
C GLU A 264 0.38 32.21 10.02
N GLN A 265 -0.79 32.14 9.37
CA GLN A 265 -2.04 31.76 9.99
C GLN A 265 -2.02 30.32 10.52
N PHE A 266 -1.44 29.38 9.76
CA PHE A 266 -1.23 27.98 10.16
C PHE A 266 -0.37 27.89 11.42
N GLN A 267 0.78 28.55 11.40
CA GLN A 267 1.71 28.56 12.53
C GLN A 267 1.04 29.09 13.79
N THR A 268 0.29 30.18 13.67
CA THR A 268 -0.45 30.79 14.78
C THR A 268 -1.51 29.83 15.32
N MET A 269 -2.28 29.21 14.44
CA MET A 269 -3.38 28.32 14.82
C MET A 269 -2.89 27.03 15.47
N ILE A 270 -1.89 26.38 14.87
CA ILE A 270 -1.30 25.14 15.40
C ILE A 270 -0.63 25.43 16.76
N SER A 271 0.10 26.54 16.88
CA SER A 271 0.75 26.92 18.14
C SER A 271 -0.24 27.20 19.27
N LYS A 272 -1.44 27.70 18.95
CA LYS A 272 -2.51 27.90 19.95
C LYS A 272 -3.16 26.59 20.36
N ALA A 273 -3.34 25.65 19.44
CA ALA A 273 -3.96 24.36 19.71
C ALA A 273 -3.06 23.39 20.49
N CYS A 274 -1.73 23.56 20.40
CA CYS A 274 -0.74 22.75 21.13
C CYS A 274 -0.39 23.28 22.53
N ARG A 275 -0.99 24.39 22.98
CA ARG A 275 -0.86 24.91 24.36
C ARG A 275 -2.00 24.40 25.23
#